data_AF-F7PLB3-F1
#
_entry.id   AF-F7PLB3-F1
#
_cell.length_a   1.000
_cell.length_b   1.000
_cell.length_c   1.000
_cell.angle_alpha   90.00
_cell.angle_beta   90.00
_cell.angle_gamma   90.00
#
_symmetry.space_group_name_H-M   'P 1'
#
loop_
_entity.id
_entity.type
_entity.pdbx_description
1 polymer ?
#
loop_
_entity_poly.entity_id
_entity_poly.type
_entity_poly.pdbx_seq_one_letter_code
_entity_poly.pdbx_strand_id
1 'polypeptide(L)'
;MADEFMKGFGILVTAGLGWLVVAGWYKTPSFQGPQLLGTYPEDPGVYTQIAIALGEGLFYFAILGALAFWVLIPVINQAREAYAERK
;
A
#
# COMPACT_ATOMS: atom_id res chain seq x y z
N MET A 1 11.56 -13.76 11.01
CA MET A 1 11.79 -12.30 11.08
C MET A 1 12.32 -11.72 9.76
N ALA A 2 13.47 -12.16 9.24
CA ALA A 2 14.04 -11.58 8.01
C ALA A 2 13.20 -11.87 6.75
N ASP A 3 12.60 -13.06 6.65
CA ASP A 3 11.76 -13.45 5.51
C ASP A 3 10.45 -12.62 5.45
N GLU A 4 9.76 -12.47 6.57
CA GLU A 4 8.55 -11.64 6.64
C GLU A 4 8.87 -10.17 6.39
N PHE A 5 10.04 -9.70 6.86
CA PHE A 5 10.51 -8.36 6.53
C PHE A 5 10.64 -8.17 5.02
N MET A 6 11.33 -9.08 4.33
CA MET A 6 11.54 -8.98 2.88
C MET A 6 10.24 -9.06 2.08
N LYS A 7 9.27 -9.89 2.52
CA LYS A 7 7.93 -9.94 1.92
C LYS A 7 7.20 -8.61 2.06
N GLY A 8 7.16 -8.05 3.27
CA GLY A 8 6.53 -6.75 3.51
C GLY A 8 7.22 -5.62 2.75
N PHE A 9 8.56 -5.63 2.69
CA PHE A 9 9.35 -4.65 1.93
C PHE A 9 9.07 -4.74 0.43
N GLY A 10 9.02 -5.94 -0.14
CA GLY A 10 8.69 -6.15 -1.55
C GLY A 10 7.31 -5.59 -1.91
N ILE A 11 6.32 -5.82 -1.05
CA ILE A 11 4.97 -5.26 -1.22
C ILE A 11 5.00 -3.73 -1.13
N LEU A 12 5.60 -3.18 -0.08
CA LEU A 12 5.67 -1.75 0.16
C LEU A 12 6.30 -1.01 -1.03
N VAL A 13 7.43 -1.52 -1.54
CA VAL A 13 8.15 -0.90 -2.65
C VAL A 13 7.35 -1.03 -3.95
N THR A 14 6.92 -2.24 -4.31
CA THR A 14 6.28 -2.46 -5.62
C THR A 14 4.95 -1.73 -5.72
N ALA A 15 4.10 -1.88 -4.70
CA ALA A 15 2.79 -1.23 -4.68
C ALA A 15 2.91 0.27 -4.41
N GLY A 16 3.83 0.69 -3.54
CA GLY A 16 4.10 2.10 -3.27
C GLY A 16 4.61 2.85 -4.51
N LEU A 17 5.52 2.26 -5.29
CA LEU A 17 5.97 2.84 -6.56
C LEU A 17 4.83 2.89 -7.58
N GLY A 18 4.01 1.84 -7.67
CA GLY A 18 2.82 1.85 -8.53
C GLY A 18 1.84 2.97 -8.15
N TRP A 19 1.60 3.18 -6.86
CA TRP A 19 0.80 4.30 -6.38
C TRP A 19 1.44 5.66 -6.71
N LEU A 20 2.75 5.81 -6.53
CA LEU A 20 3.47 7.06 -6.84
C LEU A 20 3.28 7.48 -8.30
N VAL A 21 3.24 6.53 -9.23
CA VAL A 21 2.95 6.82 -10.65
C VAL A 21 1.53 7.38 -10.81
N VAL A 22 0.52 6.74 -10.23
CA VAL A 22 -0.88 7.19 -10.35
C VAL A 22 -1.09 8.53 -9.65
N ALA A 23 -0.61 8.67 -8.41
CA ALA A 23 -0.71 9.91 -7.65
C ALA A 23 0.06 11.05 -8.30
N GLY A 24 1.23 10.78 -8.88
CA GLY A 24 2.00 11.76 -9.65
C GLY A 24 1.23 12.29 -10.85
N TRP A 25 0.49 11.43 -11.55
CA TRP A 25 -0.26 11.82 -12.74
C TRP A 25 -1.58 12.54 -12.41
N TYR A 26 -2.29 12.10 -11.37
CA TYR A 26 -3.68 12.53 -11.14
C TYR A 26 -3.90 13.31 -9.83
N LYS A 27 -2.90 13.42 -8.95
CA LYS A 27 -2.96 14.19 -7.68
C LYS A 27 -1.89 15.27 -7.58
N THR A 28 -1.29 15.65 -8.71
CA THR A 28 -0.28 16.73 -8.79
C THR A 28 -0.70 17.73 -9.87
N PRO A 29 -1.62 18.67 -9.54
CA PRO A 29 -2.25 19.54 -10.54
C PRO A 29 -1.32 20.63 -11.09
N SER A 30 -0.27 21.00 -10.36
CA SER A 30 0.70 22.01 -10.79
C SER A 30 2.04 21.83 -10.07
N PHE A 31 3.10 22.42 -10.63
CA PHE A 31 4.46 22.29 -10.09
C PHE A 31 4.63 22.95 -8.70
N GLN A 32 3.88 24.01 -8.42
CA GLN A 32 3.90 24.73 -7.13
C GLN A 32 2.74 24.33 -6.21
N GLY A 33 1.91 23.37 -6.66
CA GLY A 33 0.74 22.90 -5.93
C GLY A 33 1.00 21.66 -5.07
N PRO A 34 -0.08 21.08 -4.52
CA PRO A 34 -0.01 19.82 -3.80
C PRO A 34 0.69 18.73 -4.62
N GLN A 35 1.64 18.02 -4.01
CA GLN A 35 2.39 16.92 -4.64
C GLN A 35 1.86 15.60 -4.10
N LEU A 36 1.29 14.76 -4.96
CA LEU A 36 0.70 13.44 -4.62
C LEU A 36 -0.54 13.47 -3.72
N LEU A 37 -0.88 14.65 -3.19
CA LEU A 37 -1.94 14.88 -2.20
C LEU A 37 -3.03 15.82 -2.71
N GLY A 38 -2.99 16.21 -3.99
CA GLY A 38 -4.07 16.94 -4.63
C GLY A 38 -5.35 16.11 -4.76
N THR A 39 -6.43 16.77 -5.17
CA THR A 39 -7.70 16.11 -5.50
C THR A 39 -7.61 15.43 -6.86
N TYR A 40 -8.31 14.31 -7.02
CA TYR A 40 -8.50 13.72 -8.33
C TYR A 40 -9.34 14.63 -9.25
N PRO A 41 -9.26 14.46 -10.57
CA PRO A 41 -10.15 15.13 -11.52
C PRO A 41 -11.63 14.85 -11.21
N GLU A 42 -12.50 15.85 -11.32
CA GLU A 42 -13.92 15.74 -10.96
C GLU A 42 -14.74 14.87 -11.93
N ASP A 43 -14.41 14.90 -13.23
CA ASP A 43 -15.08 14.10 -14.26
C ASP A 43 -14.08 13.24 -15.05
N PRO A 44 -13.57 12.16 -14.44
CA PRO A 44 -12.59 11.29 -15.08
C PRO A 44 -13.27 10.40 -16.13
N GLY A 45 -12.69 10.32 -17.33
CA GLY A 45 -13.06 9.30 -18.30
C GLY A 45 -12.81 7.88 -17.78
N VAL A 46 -13.38 6.86 -18.45
CA VAL A 46 -13.34 5.45 -18.00
C VAL A 46 -11.93 4.95 -17.69
N TYR A 47 -10.95 5.24 -18.54
CA TYR A 47 -9.57 4.81 -18.31
C TYR A 47 -8.91 5.50 -17.10
N THR A 48 -9.25 6.77 -16.87
CA THR A 48 -8.79 7.51 -15.69
C THR A 48 -9.42 6.94 -14.42
N GLN A 49 -10.70 6.58 -14.44
CA GLN A 49 -11.35 5.91 -13.31
C GLN A 49 -10.68 4.58 -12.96
N ILE A 50 -10.35 3.77 -13.97
CA ILE A 50 -9.63 2.50 -13.75
C ILE A 50 -8.26 2.76 -13.13
N ALA A 51 -7.51 3.74 -13.64
CA ALA A 51 -6.19 4.09 -13.12
C ALA A 51 -6.27 4.58 -11.67
N ILE A 52 -7.26 5.41 -11.33
CA ILE A 52 -7.50 5.89 -9.96
C ILE A 52 -7.83 4.71 -9.04
N ALA A 53 -8.75 3.84 -9.42
CA ALA A 53 -9.12 2.67 -8.63
C ALA A 53 -7.92 1.74 -8.39
N LEU A 54 -7.09 1.52 -9.41
CA LEU A 54 -5.85 0.75 -9.28
C LEU A 54 -4.87 1.45 -8.32
N GLY A 55 -4.66 2.76 -8.46
CA GLY A 55 -3.77 3.53 -7.58
C GLY A 55 -4.20 3.50 -6.12
N GLU A 56 -5.48 3.72 -5.83
CA GLU A 56 -6.03 3.62 -4.48
C GLU A 56 -5.85 2.20 -3.93
N GLY A 57 -6.14 1.17 -4.74
CA GLY A 57 -5.87 -0.22 -4.36
C GLY A 57 -4.40 -0.48 -4.03
N LEU A 58 -3.48 0.02 -4.85
CA LEU A 58 -2.03 -0.09 -4.62
C LEU A 58 -1.59 0.64 -3.35
N PHE A 59 -2.14 1.81 -3.04
CA PHE A 59 -1.84 2.56 -1.82
C PHE A 59 -2.16 1.73 -0.57
N TYR A 60 -3.41 1.26 -0.47
CA TYR A 60 -3.83 0.47 0.68
C TYR A 60 -3.12 -0.87 0.73
N PHE A 61 -2.90 -1.53 -0.41
CA PHE A 61 -2.16 -2.78 -0.47
C PHE A 61 -0.69 -2.62 -0.03
N ALA A 62 -0.03 -1.51 -0.40
CA ALA A 62 1.33 -1.22 0.05
C ALA A 62 1.42 -1.14 1.57
N ILE A 63 0.52 -0.37 2.20
CA ILE A 63 0.52 -0.16 3.66
C ILE A 63 0.06 -1.42 4.39
N LEU A 64 -1.15 -1.91 4.07
CA LEU A 64 -1.74 -3.03 4.78
C LEU A 64 -0.97 -4.33 4.52
N GLY A 65 -0.49 -4.54 3.29
CA GLY A 65 0.30 -5.71 2.95
C GLY A 65 1.66 -5.70 3.66
N ALA A 66 2.34 -4.56 3.73
CA ALA A 66 3.58 -4.46 4.51
C ALA A 66 3.34 -4.73 6.01
N LEU A 67 2.33 -4.08 6.60
CA LEU A 67 1.98 -4.28 8.01
C LEU A 67 1.51 -5.72 8.30
N ALA A 68 0.86 -6.39 7.36
CA ALA A 68 0.46 -7.77 7.51
C ALA A 68 1.67 -8.69 7.75
N PHE A 69 2.75 -8.51 6.99
CA PHE A 69 3.96 -9.31 7.16
C PHE A 69 4.86 -8.83 8.29
N TRP A 70 4.97 -7.53 8.51
CA TRP A 70 5.85 -6.99 9.55
C TRP A 70 5.28 -7.12 10.96
N VAL A 71 3.96 -7.11 11.11
CA VAL A 71 3.30 -7.05 12.41
C VAL A 71 2.30 -8.20 12.59
N LEU A 72 1.29 -8.29 11.71
CA LEU A 72 0.15 -9.17 11.96
C LEU A 72 0.54 -10.66 11.99
N ILE A 73 1.26 -11.13 10.97
CA ILE A 73 1.71 -12.52 10.88
C ILE A 73 2.64 -12.90 12.04
N PRO A 74 3.70 -12.12 12.35
CA PRO A 74 4.54 -12.38 13.52
C PRO A 74 3.76 -12.48 14.82
N VAL A 75 2.83 -11.54 15.07
CA VAL A 75 1.99 -11.55 16.28
C VAL A 75 1.12 -12.80 16.35
N ILE A 76 0.49 -13.20 15.24
CA ILE A 76 -0.33 -14.41 15.17
C ILE A 76 0.51 -15.66 15.43
N ASN A 77 1.70 -15.76 14.85
CA ASN A 77 2.58 -16.91 15.04
C ASN A 77 3.03 -17.02 16.51
N GLN A 78 3.47 -15.92 17.11
CA GLN A 78 3.86 -15.89 18.53
C GLN A 78 2.68 -16.25 19.45
N ALA A 79 1.48 -15.72 19.16
CA ALA A 79 0.29 -16.05 19.95
C ALA A 79 -0.07 -17.54 19.86
N ARG A 80 0.10 -18.16 18.69
CA ARG A 80 -0.14 -19.60 18.49
C ARG A 80 0.88 -20.46 19.24
N GLU A 81 2.16 -20.08 19.20
CA GLU A 81 3.23 -20.75 19.93
C GLU A 81 2.99 -20.70 21.45
N ALA A 82 2.71 -19.50 21.98
CA ALA A 82 2.42 -19.31 23.40
C ALA A 82 1.17 -20.07 23.88
N TYR A 83 0.17 -20.26 23.00
CA TYR A 83 -0.99 -21.09 23.32
C TYR A 83 -0.67 -22.58 23.32
N ALA A 84 0.18 -23.04 22.39
CA ALA A 84 0.60 -24.43 22.31
C ALA A 84 1.46 -24.84 23.51
N GLU A 85 2.35 -23.97 24.00
CA GLU A 85 3.17 -24.23 25.20
C GLU A 85 2.35 -24.33 26.49
N ARG A 86 1.13 -23.77 26.52
CA ARG A 86 0.23 -23.81 27.67
C ARG A 86 -0.65 -25.07 27.71
N LYS A 87 -0.65 -25.88 26.66
CA LYS A 87 -1.44 -27.11 26.55
C LYS A 87 -0.58 -28.33 26.80
#